data_AF-A0AAV7ST60-F1
#
_entry.id   AF-A0AAV7ST60-F1
#
_cell.length_a   1.000
_cell.length_b   1.000
_cell.length_c   1.000
_cell.angle_alpha   90.00
_cell.angle_beta   90.00
_cell.angle_gamma   90.00
#
_symmetry.space_group_name_H-M   'P 1'
#
loop_
_entity.id
_entity.type
_entity.pdbx_description
1 polymer ?
#
loop_
_entity_poly.entity_id
_entity_poly.type
_entity_poly.pdbx_seq_one_letter_code
_entity_poly.pdbx_strand_id
1 'polypeptide(L)' 'MSMRSIVRAINAIIQPTMTYASPVWIGCKPEYRKPLQTLQNKALRIATGAPCFARTADLHRDLGVEMLDDHLRKLNGKF' A
#
# COMPACT_ATOMS: atom_id res chain seq x y z
N MET A 1 9.17 -9.81 -16.96
CA MET A 1 8.60 -8.48 -16.61
C MET A 1 9.44 -7.90 -15.48
N SER A 2 9.96 -6.68 -15.60
CA SER A 2 10.90 -6.12 -14.61
C SER A 2 10.18 -5.80 -13.29
N MET A 3 10.75 -6.16 -12.13
CA MET A 3 10.16 -5.87 -10.81
C MET A 3 9.78 -4.39 -10.64
N ARG A 4 10.57 -3.49 -11.26
CA ARG A 4 10.35 -2.04 -11.21
C ARG A 4 9.06 -1.59 -11.90
N SER A 5 8.66 -2.23 -13.01
CA SER A 5 7.45 -1.82 -13.74
C SER A 5 6.18 -2.21 -12.97
N ILE A 6 6.23 -3.33 -12.27
CA ILE A 6 5.11 -3.84 -11.48
C ILE A 6 4.89 -2.97 -10.22
N VAL A 7 5.97 -2.63 -9.50
CA VAL A 7 5.89 -1.70 -8.35
C VAL A 7 5.32 -0.35 -8.77
N ARG A 8 5.73 0.18 -9.94
CA ARG A 8 5.17 1.41 -10.49
C ARG A 8 3.68 1.30 -10.79
N ALA A 9 3.22 0.17 -11.34
CA ALA A 9 1.79 -0.04 -11.62
C ALA A 9 0.96 -0.12 -10.32
N ILE A 10 1.47 -0.80 -9.29
CA ILE A 10 0.80 -0.89 -7.99
C ILE A 10 0.70 0.48 -7.34
N ASN A 11 1.79 1.24 -7.29
CA ASN A 11 1.76 2.60 -6.79
C ASN A 11 0.81 3.46 -7.63
N ALA A 12 0.84 3.38 -8.95
CA ALA A 12 -0.05 4.17 -9.80
C ALA A 12 -1.55 3.80 -9.69
N ILE A 13 -1.92 2.62 -9.21
CA ILE A 13 -3.33 2.21 -9.08
C ILE A 13 -3.81 2.37 -7.65
N ILE A 14 -3.03 1.87 -6.69
CA ILE A 14 -3.41 1.86 -5.28
C ILE A 14 -3.29 3.26 -4.71
N GLN A 15 -2.21 3.97 -5.01
CA GLN A 15 -1.93 5.28 -4.41
C GLN A 15 -3.00 6.31 -4.76
N PRO A 16 -3.43 6.54 -6.03
CA PRO A 16 -4.51 7.49 -6.30
C PRO A 16 -5.86 7.04 -5.76
N THR A 17 -6.16 5.74 -5.74
CA THR A 17 -7.40 5.24 -5.11
C THR A 17 -7.43 5.55 -3.61
N MET A 18 -6.26 5.44 -2.97
CA MET A 18 -6.09 5.80 -1.55
C MET A 18 -6.02 7.31 -1.32
N THR A 19 -5.36 8.07 -2.18
CA THR A 19 -5.21 9.53 -2.08
C THR A 19 -6.54 10.24 -2.34
N TYR A 20 -7.31 9.80 -3.34
CA TYR A 20 -8.62 10.38 -3.65
C TYR A 20 -9.59 10.28 -2.46
N ALA A 21 -9.61 9.12 -1.80
CA ALA A 21 -10.46 8.89 -0.63
C ALA A 21 -9.73 9.17 0.71
N SER A 22 -8.49 9.67 0.67
CA SER A 22 -7.65 9.95 1.84
C SER A 22 -8.36 10.78 2.93
N PRO A 23 -9.02 11.93 2.63
CA PRO A 23 -9.72 12.70 3.65
C PRO A 23 -10.84 11.92 4.37
N VAL A 24 -11.47 10.96 3.69
CA VAL A 24 -12.49 10.08 4.30
C VAL A 24 -11.84 9.08 5.25
N TRP A 25 -10.74 8.44 4.83
CA TRP A 25 -10.05 7.42 5.63
C TRP A 25 -9.27 7.98 6.82
N ILE A 26 -8.80 9.23 6.73
CA ILE A 26 -8.06 9.90 7.80
C ILE A 26 -8.95 10.05 9.05
N GLY A 27 -10.22 10.40 8.88
CA GLY A 27 -11.20 10.51 9.98
C GLY A 27 -11.79 9.17 10.44
N CYS A 28 -11.56 8.08 9.72
CA CYS A 28 -12.07 6.76 10.07
C CYS A 28 -11.22 6.07 11.15
N LYS A 29 -11.90 5.26 11.98
CA LYS A 29 -11.26 4.38 12.97
C LYS A 29 -10.20 3.47 12.32
N PRO A 30 -9.12 3.11 13.04
CA PRO A 30 -8.05 2.24 12.53
C PRO A 30 -8.56 0.87 12.05
N GLU A 31 -9.72 0.42 12.54
CA GLU A 31 -10.39 -0.80 12.10
C GLU A 31 -10.71 -0.80 10.59
N TYR A 32 -11.10 0.35 10.03
CA TYR A 32 -11.40 0.49 8.60
C TYR A 32 -10.14 0.60 7.73
N ARG A 33 -8.95 0.80 8.34
CA ARG A 33 -7.67 0.86 7.62
C ARG A 33 -7.07 -0.53 7.38
N LYS A 34 -7.38 -1.51 8.24
CA LYS A 34 -6.88 -2.90 8.12
C LYS A 34 -7.25 -3.59 6.79
N PRO A 35 -8.50 -3.47 6.28
CA PRO A 35 -8.86 -4.05 4.97
C PRO A 35 -8.08 -3.43 3.81
N LEU A 36 -7.83 -2.11 3.86
CA LEU A 36 -7.09 -1.40 2.82
C LEU A 36 -5.62 -1.84 2.76
N GLN A 37 -4.97 -1.99 3.92
CA GLN A 37 -3.62 -2.57 3.99
C GLN A 37 -3.60 -4.02 3.47
N THR A 38 -4.65 -4.79 3.76
CA THR A 38 -4.76 -6.18 3.28
C THR A 38 -4.88 -6.24 1.75
N LEU A 39 -5.64 -5.30 1.15
CA LEU A 39 -5.74 -5.16 -0.30
C LEU A 39 -4.38 -4.82 -0.94
N GLN A 40 -3.66 -3.87 -0.36
CA GLN A 40 -2.30 -3.51 -0.80
C GLN A 40 -1.35 -4.71 -0.74
N ASN A 41 -1.35 -5.45 0.37
CA ASN A 41 -0.49 -6.62 0.56
C ASN A 41 -0.80 -7.73 -0.45
N LYS A 42 -2.08 -7.97 -0.76
CA LYS A 42 -2.48 -8.96 -1.77
C LYS A 42 -2.03 -8.55 -3.17
N ALA A 43 -2.21 -7.28 -3.54
CA ALA A 43 -1.75 -6.77 -4.82
C ALA A 43 -0.23 -6.90 -4.97
N LEU A 44 0.54 -6.54 -3.94
CA LEU A 44 2.00 -6.70 -3.91
C LEU A 44 2.46 -8.15 -4.08
N ARG A 45 1.72 -9.10 -3.50
CA ARG A 45 1.99 -10.53 -3.65
C ARG A 45 1.70 -11.05 -5.05
N ILE A 46 0.55 -10.69 -5.62
CA ILE A 46 0.18 -11.08 -6.99
C ILE A 46 1.24 -10.56 -7.98
N ALA A 47 1.68 -9.33 -7.76
CA ALA A 47 2.72 -8.67 -8.52
C ALA A 47 4.10 -9.34 -8.46
N THR A 48 4.53 -9.76 -7.27
CA THR A 48 5.85 -10.37 -7.07
C THR A 48 5.85 -11.89 -7.24
N GLY A 49 4.67 -12.52 -7.31
CA GLY A 49 4.54 -13.97 -7.22
C GLY A 49 4.97 -14.52 -5.85
N ALA A 50 5.02 -13.67 -4.82
CA ALA A 50 5.53 -14.07 -3.51
C ALA A 50 4.55 -15.01 -2.80
N PRO A 51 5.06 -16.08 -2.14
CA PRO A 51 4.22 -17.04 -1.44
C PRO A 51 3.50 -16.42 -0.24
N CYS A 52 2.39 -17.05 0.15
CA CYS A 52 1.52 -16.60 1.24
C CYS A 52 2.20 -16.57 2.63
N PHE A 53 3.41 -17.12 2.76
CA PHE A 53 4.21 -17.14 3.99
C PHE A 53 5.22 -15.99 4.09
N ALA A 54 5.51 -15.29 2.98
CA ALA A 54 6.45 -14.18 3.00
C ALA A 54 5.91 -13.05 3.89
N ARG A 55 6.74 -12.59 4.84
CA ARG A 55 6.37 -11.52 5.77
C ARG A 55 6.14 -10.23 4.98
N THR A 56 5.04 -9.55 5.29
CA THR A 56 4.68 -8.28 4.65
C THR A 56 5.78 -7.23 4.84
N ALA A 57 6.41 -7.18 6.02
CA ALA A 57 7.51 -6.24 6.28
C ALA A 57 8.72 -6.47 5.35
N ASP A 58 9.07 -7.73 5.11
CA ASP A 58 10.17 -8.08 4.19
C ASP A 58 9.80 -7.73 2.74
N LEU A 59 8.56 -8.02 2.30
CA LEU A 59 8.06 -7.60 0.98
C LEU A 59 8.14 -6.09 0.77
N HIS A 60 7.68 -5.32 1.74
CA HIS A 60 7.66 -3.85 1.66
C HIS A 60 9.08 -3.28 1.63
N ARG A 61 10.00 -3.86 2.41
CA ARG A 61 11.41 -3.48 2.41
C ARG A 61 12.09 -3.81 1.07
N ASP A 62 11.87 -5.01 0.54
CA ASP A 62 12.47 -5.43 -0.74
C ASP A 62 11.93 -4.63 -1.93
N LEU A 63 10.64 -4.24 -1.88
CA LEU A 63 10.00 -3.46 -2.93
C LEU A 63 10.18 -1.94 -2.76
N GLY A 64 10.66 -1.48 -1.60
CA GLY A 64 10.75 -0.05 -1.26
C GLY A 64 9.38 0.63 -1.21
N VAL A 65 8.32 -0.10 -0.86
CA VAL A 65 6.93 0.40 -0.85
C VAL A 65 6.51 0.72 0.58
N GLU A 66 5.98 1.93 0.77
CA GLU A 66 5.52 2.40 2.08
C GLU A 66 4.22 1.69 2.49
N MET A 67 4.04 1.52 3.80
CA MET A 67 2.74 1.10 4.32
C MET A 67 1.71 2.22 4.18
N LEU A 68 0.44 1.81 4.10
CA LEU A 68 -0.69 2.71 3.95
C LEU A 68 -0.73 3.78 5.04
N ASP A 69 -0.50 3.40 6.29
CA ASP A 69 -0.58 4.33 7.42
C ASP A 69 0.54 5.38 7.39
N ASP A 70 1.76 4.98 6.99
CA ASP A 70 2.89 5.89 6.83
C ASP A 70 2.63 6.90 5.70
N HIS A 71 2.03 6.43 4.60
CA HIS A 71 1.64 7.27 3.48
C HIS A 71 0.55 8.28 3.88
N LEU A 72 -0.48 7.84 4.60
CA LEU A 72 -1.53 8.74 5.13
C LEU A 72 -0.97 9.76 6.11
N ARG A 73 -0.03 9.37 6.98
CA ARG A 73 0.63 10.29 7.91
C ARG A 73 1.45 11.36 7.18
N LYS A 74 2.14 11.00 6.09
CA LYS A 74 2.85 11.96 5.23
C LYS A 74 1.92 12.92 4.50
N LEU A 75 0.75 12.45 4.08
CA LEU A 75 -0.27 13.30 3.48
C LEU A 75 -0.82 14.30 4.50
N ASN A 76 -1.10 13.86 5.74
CA ASN A 76 -1.59 14.74 6.80
C ASN A 76 -0.60 15.84 7.20
N GLY A 77 0.71 15.62 7.06
CA GLY A 77 1.70 16.69 7.29
C GLY A 77 1.77 17.74 6.18
N LYS A 78 1.05 17.55 5.07
CA LYS A 78 1.04 18.45 3.91
C LYS A 78 -0.25 19.25 3.76
N PHE A 79 -1.30 18.90 4.51
CA PHE A 79 -2.55 19.64 4.61
C PHE A 79 -2.58 20.38 5.95
#